data_AF-A0A7J6AG04-F1
#
_entry.id   AF-A0A7J6AG04-F1
#
_cell.length_a   1.000
_cell.length_b   1.000
_cell.length_c   1.000
_cell.angle_alpha   90.00
_cell.angle_beta   90.00
_cell.angle_gamma   90.00
#
_symmetry.space_group_name_H-M   'P 1'
#
loop_
_entity.id
_entity.type
_entity.pdbx_description
1 polymer ?
#
loop_
_entity_poly.entity_id
_entity_poly.type
_entity_poly.pdbx_seq_one_letter_code
_entity_poly.pdbx_strand_id
1 'polypeptide(L)'
;MGTRLKVLRTFKALHRTRMTVFKDDDRALTAARLKINEEFKKNKNETSKENIQQMIKMSRSVETILRENIIQAEHVGENKLVLRPRESLFLENARAQVIYLSACVWRTEDSRGQIEEPCTSV
;
A
#
# COMPACT_ATOMS: atom_id res chain seq x y z
N MET A 1 -10.20 -19.11 -20.51
CA MET A 1 -10.36 -18.13 -19.40
C MET A 1 -10.27 -16.71 -19.96
N GLY A 2 -11.38 -15.97 -20.05
CA GLY A 2 -11.41 -14.64 -20.66
C GLY A 2 -10.56 -13.58 -19.93
N THR A 3 -9.99 -12.63 -20.68
CA THR A 3 -9.15 -11.51 -20.17
C THR A 3 -9.85 -10.71 -19.08
N ARG A 4 -11.14 -10.42 -19.25
CA ARG A 4 -11.97 -9.72 -18.25
C ARG A 4 -11.97 -10.41 -16.88
N LEU A 5 -12.03 -11.74 -16.86
CA LEU A 5 -12.02 -12.51 -15.61
C LEU A 5 -10.67 -12.39 -14.90
N LYS A 6 -9.56 -12.39 -15.66
CA LYS A 6 -8.21 -12.22 -15.10
C LYS A 6 -8.04 -10.85 -14.46
N VAL A 7 -8.49 -9.78 -15.13
CA VAL A 7 -8.47 -8.41 -14.60
C VAL A 7 -9.23 -8.32 -13.27
N LEU A 8 -10.47 -8.84 -13.23
CA LEU A 8 -11.30 -8.81 -12.02
C LEU A 8 -10.69 -9.62 -10.87
N ARG A 9 -10.03 -10.74 -11.16
CA ARG A 9 -9.31 -11.52 -10.14
C ARG A 9 -8.15 -10.71 -9.54
N THR A 10 -7.34 -10.08 -10.37
CA THR A 10 -6.22 -9.25 -9.90
C THR A 10 -6.71 -8.03 -9.10
N PHE A 11 -7.78 -7.38 -9.56
CA PHE A 11 -8.42 -6.28 -8.83
C PHE A 11 -8.89 -6.69 -7.43
N LYS A 12 -9.58 -7.85 -7.34
CA LYS A 12 -10.01 -8.40 -6.04
C LYS A 12 -8.82 -8.80 -5.17
N ALA A 13 -7.77 -9.37 -5.75
CA ALA A 13 -6.56 -9.75 -5.03
C ALA A 13 -5.87 -8.54 -4.39
N LEU A 14 -5.67 -7.45 -5.15
CA LEU A 14 -5.11 -6.20 -4.63
C LEU A 14 -5.94 -5.63 -3.47
N HIS A 15 -7.26 -5.63 -3.57
CA HIS A 15 -8.12 -5.17 -2.47
C HIS A 15 -8.03 -6.04 -1.22
N ARG A 16 -7.89 -7.36 -1.37
CA ARG A 16 -7.65 -8.28 -0.25
C ARG A 16 -6.29 -8.01 0.38
N THR A 17 -5.24 -7.91 -0.43
CA THR A 17 -3.88 -7.61 0.03
C THR A 17 -3.84 -6.30 0.79
N ARG A 18 -4.47 -5.23 0.29
CA ARG A 18 -4.56 -3.95 1.02
C ARG A 18 -5.21 -4.12 2.41
N MET A 19 -6.32 -4.84 2.51
CA MET A 19 -6.99 -5.06 3.80
C MET A 19 -6.11 -5.81 4.80
N THR A 20 -5.30 -6.75 4.32
CA THR A 20 -4.33 -7.45 5.17
C THR A 20 -3.08 -6.60 5.47
N VAL A 21 -2.70 -5.73 4.54
CA VAL A 21 -1.45 -4.94 4.60
C VAL A 21 -1.57 -3.74 5.52
N PHE A 22 -2.72 -3.07 5.48
CA PHE A 22 -3.03 -1.87 6.23
C PHE A 22 -4.11 -2.15 7.28
N LYS A 23 -4.04 -3.32 7.92
CA LYS A 23 -5.03 -3.68 8.94
C LYS A 23 -5.01 -2.62 10.06
N ASP A 24 -6.20 -2.21 10.49
CA ASP A 24 -6.41 -1.20 11.55
C ASP A 24 -5.87 0.22 11.22
N ASP A 25 -5.50 0.50 9.95
CA ASP A 25 -5.11 1.82 9.47
C ASP A 25 -6.13 2.34 8.44
N ASP A 26 -7.22 2.95 8.92
CA ASP A 26 -8.32 3.43 8.08
C ASP A 26 -7.90 4.50 7.06
N ARG A 27 -6.90 5.32 7.40
CA ARG A 27 -6.36 6.35 6.50
C ARG A 27 -5.65 5.69 5.33
N ALA A 28 -4.74 4.76 5.58
CA ALA A 28 -4.04 4.02 4.53
C ALA A 28 -4.99 3.11 3.73
N LEU A 29 -5.97 2.47 4.38
CA LEU A 29 -7.00 1.66 3.70
C LEU A 29 -7.81 2.50 2.71
N THR A 30 -8.19 3.71 3.09
CA THR A 30 -8.96 4.63 2.23
C THR A 30 -8.10 5.17 1.10
N ALA A 31 -6.89 5.65 1.38
CA ALA A 31 -5.96 6.15 0.37
C ALA A 31 -5.64 5.09 -0.68
N ALA A 32 -5.29 3.87 -0.25
CA ALA A 32 -5.01 2.77 -1.17
C ALA A 32 -6.27 2.31 -1.92
N ARG A 33 -7.48 2.36 -1.32
CA ARG A 33 -8.74 2.12 -2.04
C ARG A 33 -8.93 3.11 -3.20
N LEU A 34 -8.74 4.40 -2.93
CA LEU A 34 -8.91 5.44 -3.93
C LEU A 34 -7.90 5.25 -5.06
N LYS A 35 -6.63 5.02 -4.73
CA LYS A 35 -5.56 4.86 -5.72
C LYS A 35 -5.79 3.65 -6.64
N ILE A 36 -6.15 2.49 -6.08
CA ILE A 36 -6.47 1.30 -6.88
C ILE A 36 -7.64 1.59 -7.82
N ASN A 37 -8.72 2.21 -7.32
CA ASN A 37 -9.88 2.52 -8.14
C ASN A 37 -9.57 3.52 -9.25
N GLU A 38 -8.75 4.53 -8.97
CA GLU A 38 -8.33 5.54 -9.94
C GLU A 38 -7.57 4.89 -11.10
N GLU A 39 -6.55 4.09 -10.81
CA GLU A 39 -5.72 3.43 -11.83
C GLU A 39 -6.53 2.45 -12.68
N PHE A 40 -7.44 1.67 -12.09
CA PHE A 40 -8.31 0.77 -12.86
C PHE A 40 -9.37 1.52 -13.68
N LYS A 41 -9.84 2.69 -13.22
CA LYS A 41 -10.76 3.54 -13.99
C LYS A 41 -10.07 4.19 -15.19
N LYS A 42 -8.84 4.70 -15.02
CA LYS A 42 -8.04 5.30 -16.10
C LYS A 42 -7.89 4.33 -17.27
N ASN A 43 -7.64 3.06 -16.97
CA ASN A 43 -7.35 2.03 -17.96
C ASN A 43 -8.58 1.19 -18.37
N LYS A 44 -9.80 1.64 -18.03
CA LYS A 44 -11.05 0.90 -18.28
C LYS A 44 -11.34 0.72 -19.78
N ASN A 45 -10.94 1.69 -20.60
CA ASN A 45 -11.24 1.73 -22.03
C ASN A 45 -10.08 1.19 -22.90
N GLU A 46 -9.05 0.63 -22.28
CA GLU A 46 -7.93 0.05 -23.01
C GLU A 46 -8.39 -1.16 -23.83
N THR A 47 -8.06 -1.17 -25.12
CA THR A 47 -8.54 -2.18 -26.09
C THR A 47 -7.40 -3.09 -26.57
N SER A 48 -6.14 -2.67 -26.39
CA SER A 48 -4.97 -3.49 -26.73
C SER A 48 -4.83 -4.68 -25.79
N LYS A 49 -4.75 -5.90 -26.36
CA LYS A 49 -4.61 -7.14 -25.58
C LYS A 49 -3.26 -7.23 -24.88
N GLU A 50 -2.21 -6.76 -25.54
CA GLU A 50 -0.83 -6.74 -25.05
C GLU A 50 -0.73 -5.82 -23.83
N ASN A 51 -1.27 -4.60 -23.91
CA ASN A 51 -1.30 -3.65 -22.81
C ASN A 51 -2.05 -4.22 -21.60
N ILE A 52 -3.24 -4.80 -21.82
CA ILE A 52 -4.02 -5.43 -20.73
C ILE A 52 -3.20 -6.51 -20.02
N GLN A 53 -2.45 -7.33 -20.76
CA GLN A 53 -1.60 -8.36 -20.14
C GLN A 53 -0.45 -7.76 -19.33
N GLN A 54 0.20 -6.73 -19.86
CA GLN A 54 1.28 -6.03 -19.14
C GLN A 54 0.76 -5.39 -17.86
N MET A 55 -0.41 -4.76 -17.89
CA MET A 55 -1.05 -4.17 -16.72
C MET A 55 -1.42 -5.21 -15.65
N ILE A 56 -1.91 -6.39 -16.06
CA ILE A 56 -2.17 -7.51 -15.14
C ILE A 56 -0.87 -7.98 -14.49
N LYS A 57 0.22 -8.10 -15.26
CA LYS A 57 1.53 -8.51 -14.74
C LYS A 57 2.06 -7.49 -13.73
N MET A 58 2.02 -6.21 -14.07
CA MET A 58 2.42 -5.11 -13.20
C MET A 58 1.61 -5.10 -11.89
N SER A 59 0.29 -5.26 -11.99
CA SER A 59 -0.60 -5.29 -10.82
C SER A 59 -0.27 -6.45 -9.86
N ARG A 60 0.13 -7.61 -10.39
CA ARG A 60 0.60 -8.75 -9.58
C ARG A 60 1.94 -8.46 -8.91
N SER A 61 2.87 -7.82 -9.61
CA SER A 61 4.14 -7.40 -9.01
C SER A 61 3.90 -6.43 -7.85
N VAL A 62 2.99 -5.47 -8.02
CA VAL A 62 2.57 -4.56 -6.93
C VAL A 62 1.97 -5.33 -5.76
N GLU A 63 1.10 -6.31 -6.03
CA GLU A 63 0.54 -7.17 -4.98
C GLU A 63 1.61 -7.88 -4.15
N THR A 64 2.63 -8.44 -4.81
CA THR A 64 3.79 -9.07 -4.15
C THR A 64 4.57 -8.06 -3.31
N ILE A 65 4.85 -6.88 -3.87
CA ILE A 65 5.59 -5.82 -3.16
C ILE A 65 4.84 -5.38 -1.90
N LEU A 66 3.52 -5.18 -1.98
CA LEU A 66 2.70 -4.81 -0.82
C LEU A 66 2.76 -5.88 0.27
N ARG A 67 2.82 -7.16 -0.11
CA ARG A 67 2.85 -8.29 0.83
C ARG A 67 4.21 -8.46 1.50
N GLU A 68 5.29 -8.31 0.74
CA GLU A 68 6.65 -8.67 1.17
C GLU A 68 7.47 -7.50 1.70
N ASN A 69 7.18 -6.25 1.30
CA ASN A 69 8.05 -5.11 1.62
C ASN A 69 7.42 -4.10 2.58
N ILE A 70 6.14 -4.24 2.93
CA ILE A 70 5.45 -3.29 3.80
C ILE A 70 5.33 -3.88 5.21
N ILE A 71 5.83 -3.15 6.20
CA ILE A 71 5.65 -3.39 7.64
C ILE A 71 4.95 -2.16 8.22
N GLN A 72 3.96 -2.38 9.09
CA GLN A 72 3.28 -1.27 9.78
C GLN A 72 4.09 -0.88 11.02
N ALA A 73 4.18 0.42 11.28
CA ALA A 73 4.81 0.99 12.47
C ALA A 73 3.83 1.98 13.11
N GLU A 74 3.63 1.85 14.42
CA GLU A 74 2.80 2.75 15.22
C GLU A 74 3.68 3.50 16.22
N HIS A 75 3.47 4.81 16.35
CA HIS A 75 4.19 5.63 17.32
C HIS A 75 3.44 5.63 18.65
N VAL A 76 4.10 5.12 19.71
CA VAL A 76 3.47 4.84 21.01
C VAL A 76 3.91 5.82 22.11
N GLY A 77 4.73 6.83 21.79
CA GLY A 77 5.18 7.85 22.74
C GLY A 77 6.66 8.21 22.56
N GLU A 78 7.26 8.91 23.52
CA GLU A 78 8.63 9.48 23.50
C GLU A 78 9.65 8.61 22.75
N ASN A 79 9.83 8.90 21.44
CA ASN A 79 10.74 8.23 20.51
C ASN A 79 10.60 6.70 20.39
N LYS A 80 9.42 6.12 20.66
CA LYS A 80 9.18 4.67 20.54
C LYS A 80 8.22 4.34 19.40
N LEU A 81 8.65 3.41 18.55
CA LEU A 81 7.86 2.84 17.46
C LEU A 81 7.61 1.36 17.72
N VAL A 82 6.36 0.93 17.63
CA VAL A 82 5.97 -0.48 17.65
C VAL A 82 5.78 -0.94 16.21
N LEU A 83 6.63 -1.87 15.78
CA LEU A 83 6.45 -2.54 14.49
C LEU A 83 5.43 -3.67 14.63
N ARG A 84 4.54 -3.80 13.66
CA ARG A 84 3.61 -4.92 13.51
C ARG A 84 3.95 -5.71 12.24
N PRO A 85 4.96 -6.60 12.27
CA PRO A 85 5.26 -7.47 11.15
C PRO A 85 4.13 -8.49 10.95
N ARG A 86 3.88 -8.86 9.69
CA ARG A 86 2.96 -9.95 9.34
C ARG A 86 3.68 -11.28 9.40
N GLU A 87 2.90 -12.34 9.66
CA GLU A 87 3.42 -13.71 9.70
C GLU A 87 4.15 -14.12 8.42
N SER A 88 3.64 -13.68 7.27
CA SER A 88 4.24 -13.95 5.96
C SER A 88 5.62 -13.30 5.72
N LEU A 89 6.05 -12.39 6.61
CA LEU A 89 7.34 -11.71 6.54
C LEU A 89 8.38 -12.36 7.45
N PHE A 90 7.99 -13.29 8.33
CA PHE A 90 8.94 -14.05 9.13
C PHE A 90 9.60 -15.10 8.24
N LEU A 91 10.79 -14.78 7.76
CA LEU A 91 11.72 -15.78 7.27
C LEU A 91 12.34 -16.47 8.48
N GLU A 92 12.37 -17.80 8.49
CA GLU A 92 12.93 -18.63 9.58
C GLU A 92 14.38 -18.25 9.96
N ASN A 93 15.09 -17.47 9.12
CA ASN A 93 16.44 -16.98 9.38
C ASN A 93 16.77 -15.61 8.72
N ALA A 94 15.85 -14.62 8.71
CA ALA A 94 16.20 -13.29 8.16
C ALA A 94 16.66 -12.31 9.22
N ARG A 95 17.94 -11.92 9.10
CA ARG A 95 18.44 -10.64 9.55
C ARG A 95 17.53 -9.57 8.96
N ALA A 96 16.79 -8.87 9.82
CA ALA A 96 16.02 -7.70 9.44
C ALA A 96 16.99 -6.70 8.80
N GLN A 97 17.06 -6.67 7.47
CA GLN A 97 17.56 -5.49 6.78
C GLN A 97 16.51 -4.43 7.03
N VAL A 98 16.74 -3.66 8.09
CA VAL A 98 16.18 -2.34 8.29
C VAL A 98 16.69 -1.50 7.13
N ILE A 99 16.04 -1.64 5.98
CA ILE A 99 16.16 -0.65 4.93
C ILE A 99 15.51 0.58 5.53
N TYR A 100 16.36 1.54 5.91
CA TYR A 100 15.98 2.92 6.11
C TYR A 100 15.34 3.40 4.80
N LEU A 101 14.07 3.09 4.60
CA LEU A 101 13.24 3.85 3.70
C LEU A 101 12.93 5.12 4.49
N SER A 102 13.74 6.14 4.21
CA SER A 102 13.46 7.52 4.53
C SER A 102 11.95 7.75 4.52
N ALA A 103 11.43 8.01 5.73
CA ALA A 103 10.17 8.64 5.99
C ALA A 103 9.05 8.39 4.97
N CYS A 104 8.03 7.64 5.40
CA CYS A 104 6.67 7.94 4.98
C CYS A 104 6.26 9.30 5.59
N VAL A 105 6.94 10.37 5.17
CA VAL A 105 6.45 11.74 5.19
C VAL A 105 5.33 11.74 4.16
N TRP A 106 4.14 11.32 4.57
CA TRP A 106 2.94 11.93 4.03
C TRP A 106 2.69 13.18 4.84
N ARG A 107 3.49 14.20 4.53
CA ARG A 107 3.11 15.60 4.64
C ARG A 107 1.88 15.74 3.76
N THR A 108 0.69 15.70 4.36
CA THR A 108 -0.50 16.23 3.70
C THR A 108 -0.26 17.73 3.54
N GLU A 109 0.15 18.16 2.36
CA GLU A 109 -0.04 19.54 1.93
C GLU A 109 -1.55 19.78 1.89
N ASP A 110 -2.08 20.33 2.99
CA ASP A 110 -3.37 21.02 2.96
C ASP A 110 -3.24 22.16 1.94
N SER A 111 -4.31 22.42 1.19
CA SER A 111 -4.41 23.39 0.10
C SER A 111 -4.29 24.85 0.56
N ARG A 112 -3.77 25.09 1.77
CA ARG A 112 -3.76 26.37 2.48
C ARG A 112 -2.40 26.78 3.05
N GLY A 113 -1.34 26.01 2.83
CA GLY A 113 0.04 26.48 3.05
C GLY A 113 0.32 27.04 4.45
N GLN A 114 -0.35 26.53 5.49
CA GLN A 114 -0.04 26.86 6.88
C GLN A 114 0.61 25.65 7.57
N ILE A 115 1.77 25.91 8.17
CA ILE A 115 2.51 25.01 9.05
C ILE A 115 1.83 25.14 10.42
N GLU A 116 1.02 24.17 10.84
CA GLU A 116 0.62 24.09 12.24
C GLU A 116 1.72 23.40 13.05
N GLU A 117 2.11 24.07 14.13
CA GLU A 117 3.14 23.65 15.08
C GLU A 117 2.80 22.32 15.76
N PRO A 118 3.81 21.56 16.24
CA PRO A 118 3.57 20.29 16.92
C PRO A 118 2.73 20.54 18.17
N CYS A 119 1.71 19.70 18.38
CA CYS A 119 0.97 19.62 19.64
C CYS A 119 1.97 19.54 20.80
N THR A 120 2.12 20.65 21.51
CA THR A 120 2.72 20.69 22.83
C THR A 120 1.81 19.87 23.75
N SER A 121 2.43 18.90 24.39
CA SER A 121 1.89 18.08 25.46
C SER A 121 1.31 18.96 26.58
N VAL A 122 0.09 18.66 27.00
CA VAL A 122 -0.39 18.89 28.37
C VAL A 122 -0.88 17.55 28.91
#